data_AF-A0A956DI67-F1
#
_entry.id   AF-A0A956DI67-F1
#
_cell.length_a   1.000
_cell.length_b   1.000
_cell.length_c   1.000
_cell.angle_alpha   90.00
_cell.angle_beta   90.00
_cell.angle_gamma   90.00
#
_symmetry.space_group_name_H-M   'P 1'
#
loop_
_entity.id
_entity.type
_entity.pdbx_description
1 polymer ?
#
loop_
_entity_poly.entity_id
_entity_poly.type
_entity_poly.pdbx_seq_one_letter_code
_entity_poly.pdbx_strand_id
1 'polypeptide(L)'
;MSQKLGALFISAALGPVTYAGSCIMAQRVKDGLAELNPDSLMGGVNRGVATIADATGLPSEHIERLLPMPQLRRLAERIGPKQRTALTQWDIHTSHIGGLLAGVADLTVDGRAPDTALCLMRLSQKMQMDKALALPLRELSEDLESWRHLLETCRMIINDGDSLRSAHLQRRILRGGFAIAGLLAVAAVVVWIVRVRSARQRIDDLLIASDPCASISIDDSDRGKASEDQLKMLEKRATECETKRAAEREAERLRQEEEAKKAAAAEAEAKARRDCEALGEALRNRRDVSTLAAAKGHEALLRRITEATLTVEDLSGPITLPCPEDGLDVVAAPVFARFALEHAGEWIGSHRLSEQAEALIVKGKDAVSERQRMIFKNSVAGLADKTILMGGEEPMARIRRLCSLLDGLETPARQQCDAVKTASH
;
A
#
# COMPACT_ATOMS: atom_id res chain seq x y z
N MET A 1 31.56 -22.21 -39.98
CA MET A 1 30.36 -23.06 -39.76
C MET A 1 30.10 -24.00 -40.93
N SER A 2 30.32 -23.59 -42.19
CA SER A 2 30.25 -24.48 -43.36
C SER A 2 31.18 -25.70 -43.25
N GLN A 3 32.38 -25.52 -42.68
CA GLN A 3 33.32 -26.61 -42.35
C GLN A 3 32.71 -27.79 -41.57
N LYS A 4 31.61 -27.59 -40.83
CA LYS A 4 30.92 -28.68 -40.10
C LYS A 4 30.08 -29.56 -41.03
N LEU A 5 29.48 -29.00 -42.08
CA LEU A 5 28.65 -29.75 -43.02
C LEU A 5 29.51 -30.70 -43.86
N GLY A 6 30.60 -30.22 -44.46
CA GLY A 6 31.48 -31.10 -45.22
C GLY A 6 32.09 -32.22 -44.37
N ALA A 7 32.36 -31.97 -43.08
CA ALA A 7 32.82 -33.01 -42.15
C ALA A 7 31.74 -34.08 -41.89
N LEU A 8 30.48 -33.68 -41.70
CA LEU A 8 29.36 -34.63 -41.56
C LEU A 8 29.22 -35.51 -42.81
N PHE A 9 29.30 -34.91 -44.01
CA PHE A 9 29.26 -35.65 -45.26
C PHE A 9 30.38 -36.70 -45.33
N ILE A 10 31.63 -36.30 -45.10
CA ILE A 10 32.79 -37.21 -45.13
C ILE A 10 32.66 -38.34 -44.14
N SER A 11 32.19 -38.06 -42.91
CA SER A 11 32.05 -39.10 -41.87
C SER A 11 31.11 -40.23 -42.30
N ALA A 12 30.02 -39.92 -43.00
CA ALA A 12 29.09 -40.91 -43.53
C ALA A 12 29.61 -41.56 -44.83
N ALA A 13 30.18 -40.76 -45.73
CA ALA A 13 30.66 -41.22 -47.03
C ALA A 13 31.89 -42.14 -46.96
N LEU A 14 32.81 -41.90 -46.01
CA LEU A 14 33.96 -42.77 -45.75
C LEU A 14 33.64 -43.96 -44.85
N GLY A 15 32.41 -44.10 -44.35
CA GLY A 15 32.01 -45.19 -43.45
C GLY A 15 32.41 -46.59 -43.97
N PRO A 16 32.00 -46.97 -45.20
CA PRO A 16 32.38 -48.27 -45.80
C PRO A 16 33.90 -48.45 -45.92
N VAL A 17 34.61 -47.41 -46.36
CA VAL A 17 36.07 -47.45 -46.52
C VAL A 17 36.75 -47.64 -45.16
N THR A 18 36.31 -46.92 -44.13
CA THR A 18 36.87 -46.97 -42.77
C THR A 18 36.59 -48.33 -42.12
N TYR A 19 35.39 -48.87 -42.31
CA TYR A 19 35.04 -50.23 -41.87
C TYR A 19 35.92 -51.27 -42.56
N ALA A 20 36.08 -51.18 -43.89
CA ALA A 20 36.95 -52.07 -44.64
C ALA A 20 38.41 -52.04 -44.13
N GLY A 21 38.95 -50.86 -43.88
CA GLY A 21 40.30 -50.70 -43.32
C GLY A 21 40.43 -51.32 -41.93
N SER A 22 39.41 -51.16 -41.09
CA SER A 22 39.35 -51.78 -39.75
C SER A 22 39.31 -53.31 -39.84
N CYS A 23 38.52 -53.86 -40.77
CA CYS A 23 38.49 -55.31 -41.03
C CYS A 23 39.85 -55.84 -41.50
N ILE A 24 40.52 -55.15 -42.42
CA ILE A 24 41.85 -55.54 -42.93
C ILE A 24 42.88 -55.54 -41.79
N MET A 25 42.90 -54.50 -40.96
CA MET A 25 43.77 -54.43 -39.77
C MET A 25 43.47 -55.56 -38.76
N ALA A 26 42.21 -55.92 -38.61
CA ALA A 26 41.77 -57.03 -37.76
C ALA A 26 41.92 -58.42 -38.42
N GLN A 27 42.73 -58.55 -39.48
CA GLN A 27 42.96 -59.79 -40.24
C GLN A 27 41.71 -60.39 -40.90
N ARG A 28 40.62 -59.62 -40.98
CA ARG A 28 39.38 -59.98 -41.69
C ARG A 28 39.37 -59.40 -43.10
N VAL A 29 40.42 -59.72 -43.87
CA VAL A 29 40.64 -59.12 -45.20
C VAL A 29 39.48 -59.40 -46.16
N LYS A 30 38.93 -60.61 -46.14
CA LYS A 30 37.77 -60.97 -46.98
C LYS A 30 36.57 -60.06 -46.72
N ASP A 31 36.23 -59.84 -45.45
CA ASP A 31 35.12 -58.96 -45.08
C ASP A 31 35.40 -57.50 -45.47
N GLY A 32 36.65 -57.06 -45.29
CA GLY A 32 37.07 -55.72 -45.71
C GLY A 32 36.97 -55.51 -47.22
N LEU A 33 37.44 -56.48 -48.01
CA LEU A 33 37.32 -56.45 -49.48
C LEU A 33 35.85 -56.52 -49.91
N ALA A 34 35.00 -57.30 -49.23
CA ALA A 34 33.57 -57.39 -49.53
C ALA A 34 32.84 -56.05 -49.35
N GLU A 35 33.21 -55.25 -48.35
CA GLU A 35 32.63 -53.92 -48.11
C GLU A 35 33.00 -52.91 -49.21
N LEU A 36 34.11 -53.10 -49.93
CA LEU A 36 34.58 -52.16 -50.97
C LEU A 36 33.85 -52.31 -52.31
N ASN A 37 32.62 -52.81 -52.30
CA ASN A 37 31.78 -52.96 -53.47
C ASN A 37 31.10 -51.61 -53.87
N PRO A 38 30.67 -51.45 -55.13
CA PRO A 38 30.09 -50.18 -55.62
C PRO A 38 28.87 -49.72 -54.82
N ASP A 39 28.01 -50.65 -54.41
CA ASP A 39 26.75 -50.34 -53.70
C ASP A 39 27.03 -49.84 -52.29
N SER A 40 27.97 -50.45 -51.57
CA SER A 40 28.43 -49.97 -50.26
C SER A 40 29.04 -48.57 -50.36
N LEU A 41 29.94 -48.34 -51.33
CA LEU A 41 30.60 -47.05 -51.53
C LEU A 41 29.58 -45.93 -51.85
N MET A 42 28.71 -46.16 -52.84
CA MET A 42 27.65 -45.20 -53.19
C MET A 42 26.61 -45.07 -52.08
N GLY A 43 26.31 -46.14 -51.35
CA GLY A 43 25.45 -46.11 -50.16
C GLY A 43 26.01 -45.21 -49.07
N GLY A 44 27.33 -45.19 -48.87
CA GLY A 44 28.01 -44.22 -48.01
C GLY A 44 27.78 -42.78 -48.47
N VAL A 45 27.98 -42.50 -49.76
CA VAL A 45 27.74 -41.17 -50.36
C VAL A 45 26.30 -40.73 -50.16
N ASN A 46 25.33 -41.60 -50.46
CA ASN A 46 23.91 -41.30 -50.33
C ASN A 46 23.52 -41.01 -48.87
N ARG A 47 24.07 -41.74 -47.90
CA ARG A 47 23.91 -41.42 -46.47
C ARG A 47 24.50 -40.06 -46.12
N GLY A 48 25.66 -39.72 -46.68
CA GLY A 48 26.27 -38.40 -46.55
C GLY A 48 25.35 -37.30 -47.07
N VAL A 49 24.83 -37.45 -48.29
CA VAL A 49 23.87 -36.52 -48.91
C VAL A 49 22.64 -36.35 -48.02
N ALA A 50 22.02 -37.45 -47.56
CA ALA A 50 20.85 -37.41 -46.68
C ALA A 50 21.15 -36.69 -45.36
N THR A 51 22.32 -36.93 -44.76
CA THR A 51 22.73 -36.25 -43.52
C THR A 51 22.82 -34.72 -43.71
N ILE A 52 23.33 -34.28 -44.86
CA ILE A 52 23.39 -32.85 -45.20
C ILE A 52 22.00 -32.30 -45.52
N ALA A 53 21.15 -33.07 -46.20
CA ALA A 53 19.76 -32.72 -46.48
C ALA A 53 19.01 -32.43 -45.19
N ASP A 54 19.12 -33.33 -44.21
CA ASP A 54 18.51 -33.17 -42.90
C ASP A 54 19.06 -31.95 -42.14
N ALA A 55 20.37 -31.77 -42.15
CA ALA A 55 21.03 -30.66 -41.46
C ALA A 55 20.69 -29.28 -42.05
N THR A 56 20.52 -29.19 -43.37
CA THR A 56 20.24 -27.93 -44.09
C THR A 56 18.74 -27.69 -44.30
N GLY A 57 17.93 -28.75 -44.35
CA GLY A 57 16.51 -28.71 -44.72
C GLY A 57 16.26 -28.65 -46.23
N LEU A 58 17.29 -28.87 -47.05
CA LEU A 58 17.17 -28.96 -48.51
C LEU A 58 16.88 -30.40 -48.93
N PRO A 59 16.18 -30.62 -50.06
CA PRO A 59 16.00 -31.97 -50.60
C PRO A 59 17.34 -32.57 -51.04
N SER A 60 17.49 -33.89 -50.85
CA SER A 60 18.71 -34.63 -51.23
C SER A 60 19.11 -34.40 -52.68
N GLU A 61 18.12 -34.31 -53.58
CA GLU A 61 18.31 -34.03 -55.01
C GLU A 61 19.07 -32.72 -55.26
N HIS A 62 18.84 -31.70 -54.43
CA HIS A 62 19.55 -30.43 -54.54
C HIS A 62 21.03 -30.59 -54.19
N ILE A 63 21.33 -31.35 -53.13
CA ILE A 63 22.70 -31.60 -52.71
C ILE A 63 23.43 -32.47 -53.75
N GLU A 64 22.78 -33.51 -54.28
CA GLU A 64 23.35 -34.35 -55.33
C GLU A 64 23.75 -33.56 -56.58
N ARG A 65 22.96 -32.55 -56.98
CA ARG A 65 23.28 -31.67 -58.12
C ARG A 65 24.54 -30.81 -57.91
N LEU A 66 24.91 -30.56 -56.66
CA LEU A 66 26.14 -29.83 -56.33
C LEU A 66 27.38 -30.73 -56.43
N LEU A 67 27.20 -32.05 -56.24
CA LEU A 67 28.30 -32.98 -56.16
C LEU A 67 28.68 -33.55 -57.54
N PRO A 68 29.95 -33.95 -57.75
CA PRO A 68 30.40 -34.68 -58.94
C PRO A 68 29.91 -36.14 -58.94
N MET A 69 28.59 -36.34 -58.84
CA MET A 69 27.95 -37.66 -58.78
C MET A 69 28.29 -38.56 -59.97
N PRO A 70 28.38 -38.08 -61.23
CA PRO A 70 28.80 -38.92 -62.35
C PRO A 70 30.24 -39.42 -62.25
N GLN A 71 31.15 -38.65 -61.65
CA GLN A 71 32.54 -39.05 -61.42
C GLN A 71 32.60 -40.10 -60.31
N LEU A 72 31.85 -39.92 -59.23
CA LEU A 72 31.74 -40.90 -58.15
C LEU A 72 31.21 -42.24 -58.69
N ARG A 73 30.08 -42.24 -59.40
CA ARG A 73 29.50 -43.48 -59.96
C ARG A 73 30.47 -44.22 -60.87
N ARG A 74 31.13 -43.52 -61.80
CA ARG A 74 32.13 -44.12 -62.70
C ARG A 74 33.31 -44.72 -61.93
N LEU A 75 33.76 -44.07 -60.87
CA LEU A 75 34.87 -44.58 -60.05
C LEU A 75 34.45 -45.80 -59.23
N ALA A 76 33.25 -45.79 -58.64
CA ALA A 76 32.69 -46.95 -57.95
C ALA A 76 32.52 -48.14 -58.91
N GLU A 77 31.99 -47.91 -60.12
CA GLU A 77 31.88 -48.92 -61.18
C GLU A 77 33.25 -49.49 -61.59
N ARG A 78 34.29 -48.66 -61.65
CA ARG A 78 35.67 -49.11 -61.93
C ARG A 78 36.26 -49.96 -60.81
N ILE A 79 35.95 -49.63 -59.54
CA ILE A 79 36.37 -50.39 -58.36
C ILE A 79 35.76 -51.79 -58.35
N GLY A 80 34.51 -51.95 -58.78
CA GLY A 80 33.75 -53.20 -58.69
C GLY A 80 34.44 -54.44 -59.28
N PRO A 81 34.87 -54.44 -60.55
CA PRO A 81 35.59 -55.56 -61.15
C PRO A 81 36.89 -55.90 -60.41
N LYS A 82 37.68 -54.89 -60.02
CA LYS A 82 38.95 -55.08 -59.30
C LYS A 82 38.73 -55.69 -57.92
N GLN A 83 37.71 -55.22 -57.20
CA GLN A 83 37.30 -55.74 -55.90
C GLN A 83 36.88 -57.21 -55.99
N ARG A 84 36.05 -57.59 -56.98
CA ARG A 84 35.67 -58.99 -57.20
C ARG A 84 36.86 -59.89 -57.53
N THR A 85 37.76 -59.42 -58.38
CA THR A 85 39.01 -60.14 -58.68
C THR A 85 39.86 -60.31 -57.43
N ALA A 86 40.06 -59.25 -56.64
CA ALA A 86 40.82 -59.32 -55.39
C ALA A 86 40.20 -60.32 -54.39
N LEU A 87 38.87 -60.33 -54.25
CA LEU A 87 38.15 -61.29 -53.41
C LEU A 87 38.36 -62.74 -53.87
N THR A 88 38.17 -63.02 -55.16
CA THR A 88 38.36 -64.37 -55.70
C THR A 88 39.80 -64.85 -55.51
N GLN A 89 40.77 -64.00 -55.79
CA GLN A 89 42.19 -64.34 -55.62
C GLN A 89 42.55 -64.51 -54.14
N TRP A 90 41.93 -63.74 -53.25
CA TRP A 90 42.09 -63.92 -51.80
C TRP A 90 41.56 -65.28 -51.34
N ASP A 91 40.38 -65.70 -51.81
CA ASP A 91 39.81 -67.02 -51.49
C ASP A 91 40.70 -68.16 -52.02
N ILE A 92 41.24 -68.02 -53.24
CA ILE A 92 42.22 -68.97 -53.79
C ILE A 92 43.48 -69.00 -52.91
N HIS A 93 44.07 -67.84 -52.60
CA HIS A 93 45.29 -67.75 -51.80
C HIS A 93 45.13 -68.39 -50.41
N THR A 94 44.03 -68.07 -49.71
CA THR A 94 43.76 -68.57 -48.36
C THR A 94 43.46 -70.06 -48.31
N SER A 95 42.85 -70.63 -49.35
CA SER A 95 42.63 -72.09 -49.44
C SER A 95 43.93 -72.89 -49.61
N HIS A 96 44.96 -72.32 -50.24
CA HIS A 96 46.25 -73.01 -50.45
C HIS A 96 47.21 -72.94 -49.24
N ILE A 97 47.10 -71.91 -48.40
CA ILE A 97 48.09 -71.60 -47.34
C ILE A 97 47.68 -72.15 -45.95
N GLY A 98 46.55 -72.84 -45.83
CA GLY A 98 46.22 -73.60 -44.62
C GLY A 98 46.11 -72.76 -43.35
N GLY A 99 45.66 -71.50 -43.44
CA GLY A 99 45.40 -70.64 -42.27
C GLY A 99 46.62 -69.96 -41.64
N LEU A 100 47.82 -70.08 -42.22
CA LEU A 100 49.07 -69.53 -41.67
C LEU A 100 49.29 -68.02 -42.01
N LEU A 101 48.25 -67.20 -41.87
CA LEU A 101 48.27 -65.75 -42.18
C LEU A 101 48.76 -64.86 -41.03
N ALA A 102 49.65 -65.37 -40.18
CA ALA A 102 50.18 -64.63 -39.03
C ALA A 102 50.96 -63.35 -39.42
N GLY A 103 51.44 -63.22 -40.66
CA GLY A 103 52.22 -62.07 -41.14
C GLY A 103 51.43 -60.82 -41.56
N VAL A 104 50.08 -60.89 -41.60
CA VAL A 104 49.24 -59.73 -41.93
C VAL A 104 49.11 -58.77 -40.74
N ALA A 105 49.40 -59.24 -39.51
CA ALA A 105 49.28 -58.50 -38.25
C ALA A 105 50.09 -57.19 -38.17
N ASP A 106 51.25 -57.11 -38.83
CA ASP A 106 52.16 -55.96 -38.72
C ASP A 106 51.75 -54.73 -39.55
N LEU A 107 50.46 -54.56 -39.88
CA LEU A 107 50.04 -53.45 -40.74
C LEU A 107 49.85 -52.11 -40.02
N THR A 108 49.75 -52.06 -38.67
CA THR A 108 49.43 -50.79 -37.96
C THR A 108 49.58 -50.86 -36.42
N VAL A 109 50.38 -49.96 -35.81
CA VAL A 109 50.44 -49.71 -34.35
C VAL A 109 50.08 -48.26 -33.94
N ASP A 110 49.81 -47.35 -34.88
CA ASP A 110 49.80 -45.90 -34.54
C ASP A 110 48.47 -45.29 -34.04
N GLY A 111 47.44 -46.09 -33.74
CA GLY A 111 46.17 -45.60 -33.15
C GLY A 111 45.36 -44.59 -34.00
N ARG A 112 45.81 -44.27 -35.21
CA ARG A 112 45.10 -43.42 -36.18
C ARG A 112 44.04 -44.21 -36.94
N ALA A 113 43.02 -43.53 -37.47
CA ALA A 113 42.01 -44.15 -38.32
C ALA A 113 42.68 -44.87 -39.51
N PRO A 114 42.23 -46.10 -39.86
CA PRO A 114 42.83 -46.88 -40.92
C PRO A 114 42.76 -46.15 -42.26
N ASP A 115 43.91 -45.90 -42.89
CA ASP A 115 43.97 -45.56 -44.30
C ASP A 115 43.86 -46.85 -45.12
N THR A 116 42.65 -47.17 -45.57
CA THR A 116 42.34 -48.43 -46.28
C THR A 116 43.13 -48.59 -47.56
N ALA A 117 43.38 -47.51 -48.31
CA ALA A 117 44.20 -47.54 -49.50
C ALA A 117 45.64 -47.94 -49.13
N LEU A 118 46.20 -47.32 -48.09
CA LEU A 118 47.53 -47.67 -47.58
C LEU A 118 47.59 -49.11 -47.06
N CYS A 119 46.55 -49.60 -46.39
CA CYS A 119 46.47 -50.97 -45.89
C CYS A 119 46.51 -51.98 -47.04
N LEU A 120 45.73 -51.75 -48.10
CA LEU A 120 45.74 -52.60 -49.29
C LEU A 120 47.05 -52.53 -50.06
N MET A 121 47.65 -51.34 -50.17
CA MET A 121 48.97 -51.17 -50.78
C MET A 121 50.02 -51.98 -50.04
N ARG A 122 50.09 -51.87 -48.70
CA ARG A 122 51.02 -52.66 -47.88
C ARG A 122 50.74 -54.16 -47.97
N LEU A 123 49.47 -54.55 -47.99
CA LEU A 123 49.08 -55.96 -48.17
C LEU A 123 49.55 -56.48 -49.54
N SER A 124 49.38 -55.71 -50.61
CA SER A 124 49.86 -56.10 -51.94
C SER A 124 51.38 -56.28 -51.99
N GLN A 125 52.15 -55.42 -51.29
CA GLN A 125 53.61 -55.56 -51.16
C GLN A 125 53.99 -56.84 -50.40
N LYS A 126 53.27 -57.18 -49.32
CA LYS A 126 53.48 -58.44 -48.60
C LYS A 126 53.17 -59.66 -49.47
N MET A 127 52.19 -59.53 -50.36
CA MET A 127 51.78 -60.59 -51.29
C MET A 127 52.53 -60.59 -52.62
N GLN A 128 53.62 -59.82 -52.78
CA GLN A 128 54.31 -59.64 -54.05
C GLN A 128 54.75 -60.93 -54.77
N MET A 129 54.94 -62.02 -54.02
CA MET A 129 55.28 -63.34 -54.57
C MET A 129 54.06 -64.00 -55.26
N ASP A 130 52.86 -63.72 -54.78
CA ASP A 130 51.60 -64.09 -55.42
C ASP A 130 51.09 -62.92 -56.28
N LYS A 131 51.61 -62.83 -57.51
CA LYS A 131 51.26 -61.76 -58.44
C LYS A 131 49.77 -61.71 -58.78
N ALA A 132 49.09 -62.85 -58.75
CA ALA A 132 47.66 -62.93 -59.05
C ALA A 132 46.82 -62.20 -57.99
N LEU A 133 47.27 -62.21 -56.73
CA LEU A 133 46.65 -61.46 -55.64
C LEU A 133 47.22 -60.04 -55.47
N ALA A 134 48.53 -59.86 -55.59
CA ALA A 134 49.17 -58.57 -55.34
C ALA A 134 48.72 -57.47 -56.31
N LEU A 135 48.62 -57.79 -57.60
CA LEU A 135 48.25 -56.82 -58.63
C LEU A 135 46.84 -56.21 -58.40
N PRO A 136 45.75 -57.00 -58.25
CA PRO A 136 44.42 -56.43 -58.03
C PRO A 136 44.31 -55.66 -56.71
N LEU A 137 45.03 -56.06 -55.66
CA LEU A 137 45.07 -55.30 -54.40
C LEU A 137 45.74 -53.93 -54.57
N ARG A 138 46.83 -53.87 -55.35
CA ARG A 138 47.50 -52.60 -55.67
C ARG A 138 46.60 -51.69 -56.50
N GLU A 139 46.03 -52.19 -57.59
CA GLU A 139 45.13 -51.41 -58.44
C GLU A 139 43.88 -50.91 -57.69
N LEU A 140 43.37 -51.71 -56.74
CA LEU A 140 42.28 -51.33 -55.86
C LEU A 140 42.70 -50.22 -54.89
N SER A 141 43.93 -50.27 -54.36
CA SER A 141 44.46 -49.22 -53.49
C SER A 141 44.55 -47.86 -54.18
N GLU A 142 45.01 -47.82 -55.43
CA GLU A 142 45.12 -46.60 -56.24
C GLU A 142 43.74 -46.00 -56.56
N ASP A 143 42.75 -46.85 -56.85
CA ASP A 143 41.36 -46.41 -57.06
C ASP A 143 40.69 -45.90 -55.78
N LEU A 144 40.97 -46.50 -54.62
CA LEU A 144 40.45 -46.02 -53.34
C LEU A 144 41.08 -44.71 -52.90
N GLU A 145 42.35 -44.48 -53.22
CA GLU A 145 42.98 -43.18 -53.00
C GLU A 145 42.30 -42.10 -53.88
N SER A 146 42.05 -42.42 -55.15
CA SER A 146 41.27 -41.57 -56.05
C SER A 146 39.86 -41.31 -55.52
N TRP A 147 39.22 -42.33 -54.92
CA TRP A 147 37.89 -42.23 -54.32
C TRP A 147 37.89 -41.27 -53.12
N ARG A 148 38.86 -41.42 -52.21
CA ARG A 148 39.03 -40.52 -51.07
C ARG A 148 39.26 -39.08 -51.51
N HIS A 149 40.09 -38.86 -52.53
CA HIS A 149 40.32 -37.53 -53.08
C HIS A 149 39.05 -36.89 -53.65
N LEU A 150 38.23 -37.67 -54.37
CA LEU A 150 36.97 -37.19 -54.90
C LEU A 150 35.96 -36.86 -53.80
N LEU A 151 35.92 -37.65 -52.72
CA LEU A 151 35.11 -37.32 -51.53
C LEU A 151 35.59 -36.02 -50.86
N GLU A 152 36.90 -35.79 -50.74
CA GLU A 152 37.41 -34.53 -50.21
C GLU A 152 37.04 -33.33 -51.10
N THR A 153 36.98 -33.55 -52.42
CA THR A 153 36.45 -32.54 -53.36
C THR A 153 34.98 -32.25 -53.09
N CYS A 154 34.15 -33.28 -52.87
CA CYS A 154 32.76 -33.10 -52.44
C CYS A 154 32.66 -32.31 -51.13
N ARG A 155 33.54 -32.58 -50.16
CA ARG A 155 33.62 -31.83 -48.90
C ARG A 155 33.92 -30.35 -49.13
N MET A 156 34.89 -30.03 -49.99
CA MET A 156 35.20 -28.64 -50.33
C MET A 156 33.99 -27.94 -50.97
N ILE A 157 33.35 -28.58 -51.96
CA ILE A 157 32.13 -28.03 -52.60
C ILE A 157 31.02 -27.78 -51.58
N ILE A 158 30.77 -28.71 -50.65
CA ILE A 158 29.76 -28.54 -49.58
C ILE A 158 30.14 -27.39 -48.64
N ASN A 159 31.43 -27.24 -48.33
CA ASN A 159 31.89 -26.17 -47.43
C ASN A 159 31.86 -24.79 -48.10
N ASP A 160 32.01 -24.72 -49.41
CA ASP A 160 32.06 -23.48 -50.18
C ASP A 160 30.67 -23.08 -50.74
N GLY A 161 29.69 -23.97 -50.69
CA GLY A 161 28.33 -23.72 -51.17
C GLY A 161 27.56 -22.67 -50.36
N ASP A 162 27.45 -21.45 -50.89
CA ASP A 162 26.69 -20.35 -50.28
C ASP A 162 25.19 -20.66 -50.12
N SER A 163 24.60 -21.43 -51.05
CA SER A 163 23.20 -21.87 -50.98
C SER A 163 22.92 -22.79 -49.79
N LEU A 164 23.86 -23.67 -49.44
CA LEU A 164 23.76 -24.54 -48.26
C LEU A 164 23.89 -23.74 -46.98
N ARG A 165 24.76 -22.72 -46.99
CA ARG A 165 24.98 -21.83 -45.85
C ARG A 165 23.75 -20.97 -45.55
N SER A 166 23.14 -20.37 -46.56
CA SER A 166 21.95 -19.52 -46.39
C SER A 166 20.74 -20.32 -45.91
N ALA A 167 20.48 -21.49 -46.50
CA ALA A 167 19.39 -22.38 -46.09
C ALA A 167 19.55 -22.85 -44.63
N HIS A 168 20.76 -23.24 -44.23
CA HIS A 168 21.04 -23.65 -42.86
C HIS A 168 20.84 -22.51 -41.84
N LEU A 169 21.28 -21.28 -42.17
CA LEU A 169 21.09 -20.11 -41.31
C LEU A 169 19.62 -19.74 -41.17
N GLN A 170 18.86 -19.73 -42.26
CA GLN A 170 17.43 -19.40 -42.26
C GLN A 170 16.64 -20.36 -41.35
N ARG A 171 16.91 -21.67 -41.43
CA ARG A 171 16.25 -22.67 -40.58
C ARG A 171 16.57 -22.51 -39.10
N ARG A 172 17.81 -22.13 -38.78
CA ARG A 172 18.25 -21.90 -37.40
C ARG A 172 17.64 -20.63 -36.81
N ILE A 173 17.50 -19.56 -37.60
CA ILE A 173 16.82 -18.33 -37.17
C ILE A 173 15.34 -18.61 -36.90
N LEU A 174 14.67 -19.36 -37.77
CA LEU A 174 13.26 -19.73 -37.56
C LEU A 174 13.06 -20.56 -36.28
N ARG A 175 13.87 -21.62 -36.08
CA ARG A 175 13.77 -22.44 -34.85
C ARG A 175 14.17 -21.68 -33.59
N GLY A 176 15.18 -20.82 -33.66
CA GLY A 176 15.61 -19.98 -32.55
C GLY A 176 14.58 -18.91 -32.18
N GLY A 177 13.94 -18.31 -33.18
CA GLY A 177 12.88 -17.30 -33.00
C GLY A 177 11.67 -17.85 -32.24
N PHE A 178 11.21 -19.06 -32.58
CA PHE A 178 10.09 -19.69 -31.87
C PHE A 178 10.39 -19.98 -30.39
N ALA A 179 11.61 -20.42 -30.07
CA ALA A 179 11.99 -20.69 -28.69
C ALA A 179 12.02 -19.40 -27.83
N ILE A 180 12.55 -18.31 -28.38
CA ILE A 180 12.60 -17.01 -27.71
C ILE A 180 11.18 -16.45 -27.53
N ALA A 181 10.33 -16.52 -28.56
CA ALA A 181 8.94 -16.08 -28.49
C ALA A 181 8.15 -16.86 -27.42
N GLY A 182 8.34 -18.19 -27.35
CA GLY A 182 7.72 -19.03 -26.32
C GLY A 182 8.18 -18.64 -24.91
N LEU A 183 9.48 -18.39 -24.72
CA LEU A 183 10.04 -18.00 -23.42
C LEU A 183 9.54 -16.62 -22.97
N LEU A 184 9.42 -15.67 -23.90
CA LEU A 184 8.82 -14.34 -23.64
C LEU A 184 7.33 -14.44 -23.29
N ALA A 185 6.57 -15.31 -23.97
CA ALA A 185 5.15 -15.54 -23.66
C ALA A 185 4.98 -16.11 -22.25
N VAL A 186 5.79 -17.10 -21.86
CA VAL A 186 5.79 -17.66 -20.51
C VAL A 186 6.14 -16.59 -19.47
N ALA A 187 7.18 -15.78 -19.71
CA ALA A 187 7.57 -14.70 -18.82
C ALA A 187 6.44 -13.67 -18.64
N ALA A 188 5.75 -13.29 -19.73
CA ALA A 188 4.61 -12.37 -19.67
C ALA A 188 3.46 -12.92 -18.82
N VAL A 189 3.13 -14.22 -18.97
CA VAL A 189 2.11 -14.89 -18.14
C VAL A 189 2.51 -14.90 -16.66
N VAL A 190 3.77 -15.21 -16.34
CA VAL A 190 4.26 -15.19 -14.96
C VAL A 190 4.17 -13.79 -14.34
N VAL A 191 4.61 -12.75 -15.07
CA VAL A 191 4.50 -11.35 -14.62
C VAL A 191 3.04 -10.95 -14.39
N TRP A 192 2.12 -11.37 -15.26
CA TRP A 192 0.69 -11.12 -15.10
C TRP A 192 0.13 -11.79 -13.83
N ILE A 193 0.44 -13.07 -13.60
CA ILE A 193 0.01 -13.80 -12.39
C ILE A 193 0.53 -13.14 -11.12
N VAL A 194 1.81 -12.73 -11.10
CA VAL A 194 2.42 -12.05 -9.94
C VAL A 194 1.73 -10.71 -9.67
N ARG A 195 1.44 -9.91 -10.70
CA ARG A 195 0.72 -8.63 -10.53
C ARG A 195 -0.67 -8.84 -9.95
N VAL A 196 -1.44 -9.81 -10.48
CA VAL A 196 -2.79 -10.13 -9.98
C VAL A 196 -2.73 -10.57 -8.52
N ARG A 197 -1.80 -11.46 -8.15
CA ARG A 197 -1.63 -11.87 -6.75
C ARG A 197 -1.26 -10.72 -5.83
N SER A 198 -0.34 -9.85 -6.25
CA SER A 198 0.06 -8.69 -5.43
C SER A 198 -1.09 -7.70 -5.20
N ALA A 199 -1.92 -7.48 -6.22
CA ALA A 199 -3.09 -6.61 -6.12
C ALA A 199 -4.12 -7.18 -5.15
N ARG A 200 -4.39 -8.50 -5.24
CA ARG A 200 -5.29 -9.18 -4.30
C ARG A 200 -4.80 -9.12 -2.86
N GLN A 201 -3.49 -9.29 -2.62
CA GLN A 201 -2.92 -9.15 -1.28
C GLN A 201 -3.08 -7.73 -0.72
N ARG A 202 -2.82 -6.69 -1.52
CA ARG A 202 -3.06 -5.30 -1.07
C ARG A 202 -4.52 -5.06 -0.70
N ILE A 203 -5.46 -5.65 -1.45
CA ILE A 203 -6.88 -5.57 -1.13
C ILE A 203 -7.20 -6.33 0.16
N ASP A 204 -6.64 -7.53 0.34
CA ASP A 204 -6.82 -8.31 1.59
C ASP A 204 -6.28 -7.56 2.81
N ASP A 205 -5.10 -6.93 2.70
CA ASP A 205 -4.52 -6.12 3.78
C ASP A 205 -5.43 -4.94 4.17
N LEU A 206 -6.02 -4.27 3.16
CA LEU A 206 -6.99 -3.19 3.37
C LEU A 206 -8.34 -3.68 3.90
N LEU A 207 -8.74 -4.91 3.56
CA LEU A 207 -9.92 -5.57 4.11
C LEU A 207 -9.70 -6.10 5.53
N ILE A 208 -8.46 -6.27 5.98
CA ILE A 208 -8.13 -6.63 7.38
C ILE A 208 -8.00 -5.36 8.24
N ALA A 209 -7.56 -4.24 7.65
CA ALA A 209 -7.41 -2.97 8.37
C ALA A 209 -8.69 -2.57 9.12
N SER A 210 -8.55 -2.00 10.31
CA SER A 210 -9.68 -1.71 11.22
C SER A 210 -10.54 -0.53 10.76
N ASP A 211 -10.03 0.32 9.87
CA ASP A 211 -10.78 1.47 9.35
C ASP A 211 -11.59 1.08 8.09
N PRO A 212 -12.94 1.05 8.15
CA PRO A 212 -13.78 0.74 6.99
C PRO A 212 -13.61 1.76 5.86
N CYS A 213 -13.15 2.98 6.16
CA CYS A 213 -12.96 4.04 5.16
C CYS A 213 -11.74 3.86 4.26
N ALA A 214 -10.77 3.02 4.63
CA ALA A 214 -9.61 2.70 3.79
C ALA A 214 -9.99 1.99 2.48
N SER A 215 -11.19 1.37 2.42
CA SER A 215 -11.73 0.72 1.23
C SER A 215 -12.03 1.69 0.07
N ILE A 216 -12.23 2.98 0.37
CA ILE A 216 -12.55 4.02 -0.61
C ILE A 216 -11.29 4.52 -1.35
N SER A 217 -10.11 4.38 -0.74
CA SER A 217 -8.84 4.80 -1.33
C SER A 217 -8.18 3.77 -2.26
N ILE A 218 -8.87 2.67 -2.59
CA ILE A 218 -8.31 1.64 -3.47
C ILE A 218 -8.31 2.13 -4.92
N ASP A 219 -7.14 2.03 -5.56
CA ASP A 219 -6.95 2.38 -6.96
C ASP A 219 -7.78 1.47 -7.90
N ASP A 220 -8.35 2.07 -8.95
CA ASP A 220 -9.20 1.36 -9.92
C ASP A 220 -8.44 0.22 -10.63
N SER A 221 -7.11 0.33 -10.80
CA SER A 221 -6.28 -0.73 -11.37
C SER A 221 -6.30 -1.99 -10.51
N ASP A 222 -6.33 -1.85 -9.19
CA ASP A 222 -6.33 -2.99 -8.27
C ASP A 222 -7.74 -3.57 -8.12
N ARG A 223 -8.79 -2.72 -8.13
CA ARG A 223 -10.19 -3.19 -8.20
C ARG A 223 -10.45 -4.11 -9.40
N GLY A 224 -9.91 -3.80 -10.58
CA GLY A 224 -10.06 -4.64 -11.77
C GLY A 224 -9.42 -6.04 -11.67
N LYS A 225 -8.58 -6.29 -10.65
CA LYS A 225 -7.89 -7.57 -10.42
C LYS A 225 -8.42 -8.33 -9.19
N ALA A 226 -9.34 -7.71 -8.44
CA ALA A 226 -9.96 -8.27 -7.25
C ALA A 226 -10.76 -9.54 -7.56
N SER A 227 -10.91 -10.42 -6.56
CA SER A 227 -11.90 -11.50 -6.65
C SER A 227 -13.32 -10.97 -6.45
N GLU A 228 -14.32 -11.74 -6.85
CA GLU A 228 -15.73 -11.39 -6.65
C GLU A 228 -16.07 -11.19 -5.16
N ASP A 229 -15.50 -12.03 -4.28
CA ASP A 229 -15.69 -11.94 -2.84
C ASP A 229 -15.06 -10.67 -2.25
N GLN A 230 -13.87 -10.29 -2.74
CA GLN A 230 -13.20 -9.06 -2.34
C GLN A 230 -14.03 -7.84 -2.73
N LEU A 231 -14.63 -7.82 -3.93
CA LEU A 231 -15.49 -6.73 -4.37
C LEU A 231 -16.71 -6.56 -3.47
N LYS A 232 -17.38 -7.67 -3.11
CA LYS A 232 -18.52 -7.65 -2.18
C LYS A 232 -18.14 -7.11 -0.80
N MET A 233 -16.97 -7.50 -0.27
CA MET A 233 -16.49 -6.97 1.01
C MET A 233 -16.13 -5.49 0.95
N LEU A 234 -15.56 -5.03 -0.16
CA LEU A 234 -15.25 -3.61 -0.37
C LEU A 234 -16.51 -2.75 -0.43
N GLU A 235 -17.55 -3.22 -1.11
CA GLU A 235 -18.85 -2.54 -1.16
C GLU A 235 -19.48 -2.45 0.24
N LYS A 236 -19.46 -3.56 1.00
CA LYS A 236 -19.92 -3.56 2.39
C LYS A 236 -19.17 -2.53 3.24
N ARG A 237 -17.83 -2.51 3.18
CA ARG A 237 -17.03 -1.54 3.94
C ARG A 237 -17.24 -0.09 3.49
N ALA A 238 -17.50 0.15 2.21
CA ALA A 238 -17.84 1.48 1.72
C ALA A 238 -19.13 2.00 2.38
N THR A 239 -20.18 1.17 2.47
CA THR A 239 -21.42 1.53 3.17
C THR A 239 -21.21 1.75 4.68
N GLU A 240 -20.36 0.93 5.33
CA GLU A 240 -19.97 1.14 6.74
C GLU A 240 -19.21 2.46 6.95
N CYS A 241 -18.35 2.85 6.00
CA CYS A 241 -17.67 4.16 6.05
C CYS A 241 -18.65 5.32 5.86
N GLU A 242 -19.60 5.22 4.93
CA GLU A 242 -20.60 6.27 4.69
C GLU A 242 -21.47 6.49 5.93
N THR A 243 -21.92 5.41 6.58
CA THR A 243 -22.69 5.48 7.83
C THR A 243 -21.89 6.11 8.97
N LYS A 244 -20.61 5.73 9.12
CA LYS A 244 -19.70 6.35 10.11
C LYS A 244 -19.48 7.84 9.84
N ARG A 245 -19.23 8.23 8.59
CA ARG A 245 -19.06 9.64 8.19
C ARG A 245 -20.34 10.46 8.39
N ALA A 246 -21.51 9.86 8.19
CA ALA A 246 -22.78 10.52 8.47
C ALA A 246 -22.95 10.79 9.97
N ALA A 247 -22.65 9.80 10.82
CA ALA A 247 -22.70 9.95 12.28
C ALA A 247 -21.70 10.99 12.81
N GLU A 248 -20.46 11.02 12.27
CA GLU A 248 -19.46 12.04 12.64
C GLU A 248 -19.91 13.46 12.26
N ARG A 249 -20.50 13.64 11.07
CA ARG A 249 -21.06 14.95 10.66
C ARG A 249 -22.21 15.40 11.55
N GLU A 250 -23.06 14.47 11.99
CA GLU A 250 -24.16 14.77 12.91
C GLU A 250 -23.65 15.14 14.31
N ALA A 251 -22.66 14.41 14.83
CA ALA A 251 -22.02 14.73 16.11
C ALA A 251 -21.33 16.10 16.09
N GLU A 252 -20.66 16.45 15.00
CA GLU A 252 -20.00 17.76 14.85
C GLU A 252 -21.02 18.90 14.77
N ARG A 253 -22.14 18.70 14.07
CA ARG A 253 -23.25 19.67 14.06
C ARG A 253 -23.80 19.91 15.47
N LEU A 254 -24.00 18.85 16.25
CA LEU A 254 -24.48 18.97 17.63
C LEU A 254 -23.49 19.76 18.51
N ARG A 255 -22.18 19.55 18.34
CA ARG A 255 -21.14 20.32 19.05
C ARG A 255 -21.18 21.80 18.68
N GLN A 256 -21.27 22.12 17.39
CA GLN A 256 -21.36 23.50 16.92
C GLN A 256 -22.63 24.19 17.45
N GLU A 257 -23.76 23.49 17.49
CA GLU A 257 -25.01 24.01 18.07
C GLU A 257 -24.87 24.26 19.58
N GLU A 258 -24.16 23.40 20.33
CA GLU A 258 -23.91 23.58 21.76
C GLU A 258 -22.95 24.76 22.02
N GLU A 259 -21.88 24.88 21.25
CA GLU A 259 -20.94 26.01 21.34
C GLU A 259 -21.61 27.34 20.99
N ALA A 260 -22.45 27.37 19.95
CA ALA A 260 -23.22 28.56 19.59
C ALA A 260 -24.20 28.97 20.71
N LYS A 261 -24.84 28.01 21.38
CA LYS A 261 -25.71 28.28 22.54
C LYS A 261 -24.92 28.86 23.72
N LYS A 262 -23.73 28.31 24.01
CA LYS A 262 -22.86 28.82 25.08
C LYS A 262 -22.34 30.24 24.78
N ALA A 263 -21.95 30.50 23.54
CA ALA A 263 -21.50 31.83 23.11
C ALA A 263 -22.63 32.87 23.20
N ALA A 264 -23.84 32.52 22.74
CA ALA A 264 -25.01 33.40 22.82
C ALA A 264 -25.41 33.70 24.28
N ALA A 265 -25.33 32.71 25.18
CA ALA A 265 -25.60 32.91 26.60
C ALA A 265 -24.56 33.84 27.26
N ALA A 266 -23.27 33.66 26.96
CA ALA A 266 -22.20 34.52 27.46
C ALA A 266 -22.32 35.97 26.96
N GLU A 267 -22.72 36.18 25.70
CA GLU A 267 -22.94 37.51 25.14
C GLU A 267 -24.15 38.20 25.81
N ALA A 268 -25.23 37.46 26.06
CA ALA A 268 -26.40 37.98 26.77
C ALA A 268 -26.08 38.39 28.22
N GLU A 269 -25.29 37.58 28.93
CA GLU A 269 -24.84 37.89 30.29
C GLU A 269 -23.91 39.11 30.33
N ALA A 270 -22.97 39.20 29.39
CA ALA A 270 -22.08 40.36 29.28
C ALA A 270 -22.85 41.65 28.98
N LYS A 271 -23.89 41.58 28.12
CA LYS A 271 -24.76 42.72 27.83
C LYS A 271 -25.56 43.15 29.07
N ALA A 272 -26.18 42.20 29.79
CA ALA A 272 -26.91 42.49 31.01
C ALA A 272 -26.01 43.17 32.08
N ARG A 273 -24.77 42.71 32.22
CA ARG A 273 -23.80 43.32 33.15
C ARG A 273 -23.45 44.77 32.77
N ARG A 274 -23.23 45.05 31.48
CA ARG A 274 -22.97 46.41 30.99
C ARG A 274 -24.16 47.34 31.20
N ASP A 275 -25.37 46.86 30.91
CA ASP A 275 -26.60 47.63 31.11
C ASP A 275 -26.81 47.97 32.60
N CYS A 276 -26.45 47.05 33.50
CA CYS A 276 -26.47 47.28 34.95
C CYS A 276 -25.40 48.26 35.44
N GLU A 277 -24.19 48.22 34.89
CA GLU A 277 -23.13 49.17 35.21
C GLU A 277 -23.52 50.60 34.78
N ALA A 278 -24.06 50.74 33.56
CA ALA A 278 -24.56 52.01 33.04
C ALA A 278 -25.71 52.57 33.91
N LEU A 279 -26.60 51.70 34.40
CA LEU A 279 -27.65 52.10 35.34
C LEU A 279 -27.08 52.60 36.67
N GLY A 280 -26.11 51.88 37.26
CA GLY A 280 -25.44 52.31 38.48
C GLY A 280 -24.70 53.64 38.34
N GLU A 281 -24.08 53.90 37.18
CA GLU A 281 -23.43 55.18 36.89
C GLU A 281 -24.44 56.32 36.68
N ALA A 282 -25.53 56.07 35.95
CA ALA A 282 -26.59 57.06 35.74
C ALA A 282 -27.22 57.51 37.07
N LEU A 283 -27.47 56.57 37.98
CA LEU A 283 -27.99 56.86 39.31
C LEU A 283 -26.99 57.67 40.17
N ARG A 284 -25.69 57.30 40.16
CA ARG A 284 -24.64 58.08 40.85
C ARG A 284 -24.60 59.53 40.38
N ASN A 285 -24.78 59.73 39.08
CA ASN A 285 -24.74 61.04 38.44
C ASN A 285 -26.10 61.76 38.41
N ARG A 286 -27.14 61.20 39.03
CA ARG A 286 -28.53 61.70 39.03
C ARG A 286 -29.07 62.00 37.62
N ARG A 287 -28.72 61.18 36.65
CA ARG A 287 -29.24 61.27 35.28
C ARG A 287 -30.58 60.55 35.19
N ASP A 288 -31.38 60.92 34.19
CA ASP A 288 -32.62 60.21 33.89
C ASP A 288 -32.32 58.77 33.46
N VAL A 289 -32.87 57.82 34.22
CA VAL A 289 -32.69 56.38 34.02
C VAL A 289 -33.80 55.74 33.19
N SER A 290 -34.86 56.48 32.86
CA SER A 290 -36.05 55.96 32.15
C SER A 290 -35.74 55.42 30.74
N THR A 291 -34.60 55.82 30.16
CA THR A 291 -34.15 55.40 28.82
C THR A 291 -33.30 54.14 28.84
N LEU A 292 -32.90 53.63 30.02
CA LEU A 292 -32.03 52.48 30.13
C LEU A 292 -32.83 51.17 30.14
N ALA A 293 -32.38 50.19 29.35
CA ALA A 293 -33.05 48.89 29.26
C ALA A 293 -33.15 48.17 30.61
N ALA A 294 -32.13 48.28 31.46
CA ALA A 294 -32.11 47.72 32.81
C ALA A 294 -33.08 48.40 33.79
N ALA A 295 -33.59 49.60 33.48
CA ALA A 295 -34.56 50.29 34.33
C ALA A 295 -36.01 49.85 34.09
N LYS A 296 -36.26 49.07 33.02
CA LYS A 296 -37.61 48.72 32.57
C LYS A 296 -38.40 47.98 33.66
N GLY A 297 -39.53 48.53 34.07
CA GLY A 297 -40.39 48.01 35.14
C GLY A 297 -40.03 48.46 36.56
N HIS A 298 -38.92 49.20 36.73
CA HIS A 298 -38.45 49.73 38.02
C HIS A 298 -38.30 51.26 38.01
N GLU A 299 -38.76 51.93 36.97
CA GLU A 299 -38.50 53.35 36.69
C GLU A 299 -38.98 54.25 37.83
N ALA A 300 -40.18 53.96 38.37
CA ALA A 300 -40.79 54.76 39.43
C ALA A 300 -39.99 54.71 40.74
N LEU A 301 -39.50 53.52 41.12
CA LEU A 301 -38.69 53.33 42.32
C LEU A 301 -37.30 53.95 42.14
N LEU A 302 -36.66 53.72 40.99
CA LEU A 302 -35.34 54.27 40.68
C LEU A 302 -35.35 55.81 40.63
N ARG A 303 -36.43 56.42 40.12
CA ARG A 303 -36.62 57.87 40.17
C ARG A 303 -36.70 58.37 41.62
N ARG A 304 -37.50 57.74 42.48
CA ARG A 304 -37.60 58.10 43.90
C ARG A 304 -36.26 57.95 44.63
N ILE A 305 -35.49 56.91 44.34
CA ILE A 305 -34.13 56.73 44.88
C ILE A 305 -33.22 57.88 44.43
N THR A 306 -33.26 58.24 43.15
CA THR A 306 -32.41 59.30 42.58
C THR A 306 -32.75 60.68 43.15
N GLU A 307 -34.03 60.96 43.33
CA GLU A 307 -34.56 62.22 43.87
C GLU A 307 -34.55 62.26 45.40
N ALA A 308 -34.21 61.15 46.07
CA ALA A 308 -34.34 60.95 47.51
C ALA A 308 -35.76 61.22 48.04
N THR A 309 -36.78 60.88 47.25
CA THR A 309 -38.22 61.03 47.53
C THR A 309 -38.89 59.68 47.78
N LEU A 310 -38.19 58.78 48.49
CA LEU A 310 -38.76 57.50 48.93
C LEU A 310 -40.01 57.74 49.80
N THR A 311 -40.89 56.74 49.87
CA THR A 311 -42.05 56.74 50.77
C THR A 311 -41.95 55.60 51.79
N VAL A 312 -42.76 55.64 52.84
CA VAL A 312 -42.81 54.53 53.82
C VAL A 312 -43.24 53.20 53.17
N GLU A 313 -44.04 53.25 52.10
CA GLU A 313 -44.45 52.05 51.35
C GLU A 313 -43.25 51.33 50.71
N ASP A 314 -42.26 52.10 50.22
CA ASP A 314 -41.03 51.57 49.61
C ASP A 314 -40.18 50.75 50.60
N LEU A 315 -40.35 50.96 51.91
CA LEU A 315 -39.63 50.21 52.95
C LEU A 315 -40.28 48.85 53.27
N SER A 316 -41.55 48.67 52.92
CA SER A 316 -42.35 47.49 53.30
C SER A 316 -42.62 46.53 52.14
N GLY A 317 -42.58 47.02 50.90
CA GLY A 317 -42.79 46.22 49.70
C GLY A 317 -41.57 45.36 49.29
N PRO A 318 -41.76 44.39 48.38
CA PRO A 318 -40.65 43.67 47.75
C PRO A 318 -39.81 44.66 46.92
N ILE A 319 -38.56 44.85 47.33
CA ILE A 319 -37.59 45.70 46.63
C ILE A 319 -36.80 44.79 45.68
N THR A 320 -37.36 44.57 44.50
CA THR A 320 -36.62 43.91 43.43
C THR A 320 -35.82 44.98 42.70
N LEU A 321 -34.51 45.02 42.93
CA LEU A 321 -33.59 45.83 42.14
C LEU A 321 -33.23 45.06 40.85
N PRO A 322 -33.21 45.71 39.68
CA PRO A 322 -33.01 45.04 38.39
C PRO A 322 -31.61 44.44 38.20
N CYS A 323 -30.65 44.79 39.08
CA CYS A 323 -29.25 44.42 38.95
C CYS A 323 -28.75 43.73 40.23
N PRO A 324 -28.10 42.57 40.12
CA PRO A 324 -27.49 41.90 41.27
C PRO A 324 -26.33 42.72 41.87
N GLU A 325 -25.98 42.37 43.13
CA GLU A 325 -25.39 43.12 44.26
C GLU A 325 -24.21 44.12 44.06
N ASP A 326 -23.65 44.25 42.86
CA ASP A 326 -22.33 44.88 42.67
C ASP A 326 -22.36 46.36 42.21
N GLY A 327 -23.50 46.88 41.75
CA GLY A 327 -23.56 48.25 41.19
C GLY A 327 -24.63 49.15 41.78
N LEU A 328 -25.85 48.63 41.90
CA LEU A 328 -27.02 49.42 42.26
C LEU A 328 -27.09 49.70 43.77
N ASP A 329 -26.67 48.73 44.58
CA ASP A 329 -26.68 48.84 46.03
C ASP A 329 -25.77 49.97 46.53
N VAL A 330 -24.68 50.26 45.83
CA VAL A 330 -23.78 51.38 46.17
C VAL A 330 -24.52 52.71 46.18
N VAL A 331 -25.56 52.85 45.36
CA VAL A 331 -26.37 54.07 45.27
C VAL A 331 -27.65 53.98 46.08
N ALA A 332 -28.35 52.85 45.97
CA ALA A 332 -29.62 52.63 46.65
C ALA A 332 -29.43 52.56 48.17
N ALA A 333 -28.42 51.82 48.66
CA ALA A 333 -28.24 51.59 50.09
C ALA A 333 -28.07 52.89 50.90
N PRO A 334 -27.20 53.86 50.52
CA PRO A 334 -27.12 55.16 51.20
C PRO A 334 -28.43 55.94 51.26
N VAL A 335 -29.21 55.92 50.17
CA VAL A 335 -30.49 56.65 50.08
C VAL A 335 -31.54 55.98 50.97
N PHE A 336 -31.67 54.66 50.89
CA PHE A 336 -32.58 53.89 51.74
C PHE A 336 -32.23 54.04 53.22
N ALA A 337 -30.95 53.93 53.58
CA ALA A 337 -30.51 54.07 54.97
C ALA A 337 -30.83 55.46 55.54
N ARG A 338 -30.52 56.53 54.80
CA ARG A 338 -30.84 57.90 55.22
C ARG A 338 -32.33 58.13 55.35
N PHE A 339 -33.10 57.77 54.32
CA PHE A 339 -34.54 57.99 54.30
C PHE A 339 -35.23 57.22 55.44
N ALA A 340 -34.89 55.94 55.61
CA ALA A 340 -35.47 55.11 56.65
C ALA A 340 -35.18 55.65 58.05
N LEU A 341 -33.95 56.11 58.33
CA LEU A 341 -33.63 56.62 59.66
C LEU A 341 -34.12 58.06 59.90
N GLU A 342 -34.33 58.85 58.85
CA GLU A 342 -34.95 60.18 58.96
C GLU A 342 -36.44 60.08 59.29
N HIS A 343 -37.16 59.15 58.66
CA HIS A 343 -38.61 58.95 58.83
C HIS A 343 -38.94 57.80 59.80
N ALA A 344 -38.00 57.44 60.66
CA ALA A 344 -38.13 56.32 61.58
C ALA A 344 -39.38 56.41 62.46
N GLY A 345 -39.77 57.60 62.90
CA GLY A 345 -40.99 57.81 63.68
C GLY A 345 -42.28 57.36 62.95
N GLU A 346 -42.29 57.40 61.63
CA GLU A 346 -43.48 57.12 60.81
C GLU A 346 -43.70 55.62 60.60
N TRP A 347 -42.62 54.85 60.45
CA TRP A 347 -42.72 53.43 60.07
C TRP A 347 -42.45 52.44 61.21
N ILE A 348 -41.63 52.79 62.21
CA ILE A 348 -41.27 51.85 63.30
C ILE A 348 -42.50 51.40 64.11
N GLY A 349 -43.56 52.22 64.17
CA GLY A 349 -44.80 51.90 64.88
C GLY A 349 -45.83 51.11 64.05
N SER A 350 -45.83 51.24 62.72
CA SER A 350 -46.96 50.84 61.86
C SER A 350 -46.60 49.90 60.69
N HIS A 351 -45.35 49.88 60.22
CA HIS A 351 -44.94 49.10 59.04
C HIS A 351 -43.84 48.08 59.36
N ARG A 352 -43.88 46.92 58.68
CA ARG A 352 -42.81 45.91 58.71
C ARG A 352 -41.83 46.21 57.57
N LEU A 353 -40.54 46.30 57.88
CA LEU A 353 -39.50 46.40 56.85
C LEU A 353 -39.42 45.09 56.06
N SER A 354 -39.25 45.19 54.74
CA SER A 354 -38.88 44.03 53.93
C SER A 354 -37.42 43.63 54.22
N GLU A 355 -37.09 42.36 54.07
CA GLU A 355 -35.73 41.85 54.34
C GLU A 355 -34.69 42.51 53.42
N GLN A 356 -35.09 42.86 52.20
CA GLN A 356 -34.27 43.62 51.25
C GLN A 356 -34.07 45.07 51.73
N ALA A 357 -35.09 45.72 52.29
CA ALA A 357 -34.94 47.06 52.86
C ALA A 357 -33.99 47.04 54.06
N GLU A 358 -34.13 46.06 54.96
CA GLU A 358 -33.21 45.87 56.09
C GLU A 358 -31.76 45.70 55.61
N ALA A 359 -31.53 44.86 54.60
CA ALA A 359 -30.20 44.64 54.02
C ALA A 359 -29.61 45.93 53.40
N LEU A 360 -30.40 46.69 52.65
CA LEU A 360 -29.97 47.96 52.06
C LEU A 360 -29.67 49.02 53.14
N ILE A 361 -30.46 49.09 54.20
CA ILE A 361 -30.21 50.02 55.31
C ILE A 361 -28.88 49.69 56.00
N VAL A 362 -28.61 48.41 56.27
CA VAL A 362 -27.35 47.95 56.88
C VAL A 362 -26.16 48.22 55.96
N LYS A 363 -26.27 47.91 54.67
CA LYS A 363 -25.23 48.17 53.66
C LYS A 363 -24.94 49.68 53.52
N GLY A 364 -25.95 50.52 53.73
CA GLY A 364 -25.87 51.98 53.66
C GLY A 364 -25.53 52.67 54.98
N LYS A 365 -25.15 51.94 56.03
CA LYS A 365 -24.96 52.48 57.39
C LYS A 365 -24.08 53.74 57.42
N ASP A 366 -23.01 53.79 56.63
CA ASP A 366 -22.02 54.88 56.64
C ASP A 366 -22.59 56.21 56.11
N ALA A 367 -23.71 56.17 55.40
CA ALA A 367 -24.41 57.37 54.92
C ALA A 367 -25.32 58.01 55.96
N VAL A 368 -25.56 57.33 57.08
CA VAL A 368 -26.44 57.79 58.16
C VAL A 368 -25.66 58.57 59.20
N SER A 369 -26.12 59.78 59.53
CA SER A 369 -25.51 60.60 60.58
C SER A 369 -25.65 59.98 61.97
N GLU A 370 -24.70 60.25 62.87
CA GLU A 370 -24.76 59.80 64.27
C GLU A 370 -26.06 60.27 64.95
N ARG A 371 -26.52 61.49 64.64
CA ARG A 371 -27.80 62.03 65.13
C ARG A 371 -28.99 61.15 64.73
N GLN A 372 -29.06 60.73 63.46
CA GLN A 372 -30.13 59.84 62.98
C GLN A 372 -30.06 58.47 63.65
N ARG A 373 -28.85 57.89 63.79
CA ARG A 373 -28.65 56.62 64.51
C ARG A 373 -29.12 56.72 65.97
N MET A 374 -28.82 57.84 66.64
CA MET A 374 -29.24 58.07 68.03
C MET A 374 -30.75 58.28 68.19
N ILE A 375 -31.40 59.00 67.26
CA ILE A 375 -32.86 59.13 67.23
C ILE A 375 -33.50 57.76 67.04
N PHE A 376 -33.03 56.99 66.06
CA PHE A 376 -33.51 55.64 65.79
C PHE A 376 -33.35 54.72 67.03
N LYS A 377 -32.17 54.71 67.64
CA LYS A 377 -31.88 53.97 68.88
C LYS A 377 -32.85 54.29 70.01
N ASN A 378 -33.12 55.58 70.25
CA ASN A 378 -34.03 56.00 71.31
C ASN A 378 -35.48 55.57 71.02
N SER A 379 -35.93 55.68 69.77
CA SER A 379 -37.26 55.23 69.34
C SER A 379 -37.44 53.72 69.50
N VAL A 380 -36.45 52.92 69.08
CA VAL A 380 -36.46 51.47 69.26
C VAL A 380 -36.46 51.10 70.74
N ALA A 381 -35.65 51.77 71.58
CA ALA A 381 -35.64 51.50 73.02
C ALA A 381 -37.00 51.79 73.68
N GLY A 382 -37.64 52.92 73.36
CA GLY A 382 -38.96 53.26 73.90
C GLY A 382 -40.05 52.28 73.46
N LEU A 383 -39.97 51.76 72.24
CA LEU A 383 -40.88 50.71 71.77
C LEU A 383 -40.59 49.35 72.40
N ALA A 384 -39.32 49.01 72.64
CA ALA A 384 -38.95 47.79 73.35
C ALA A 384 -39.51 47.77 74.77
N ASP A 385 -39.38 48.85 75.53
CA ASP A 385 -39.97 48.97 76.86
C ASP A 385 -41.49 48.76 76.82
N LYS A 386 -42.19 49.41 75.88
CA LYS A 386 -43.64 49.27 75.72
C LYS A 386 -44.04 47.84 75.35
N THR A 387 -43.31 47.21 74.44
CA THR A 387 -43.60 45.85 73.96
C THR A 387 -43.33 44.79 75.02
N ILE A 388 -42.25 44.91 75.82
CA ILE A 388 -41.98 44.01 76.95
C ILE A 388 -43.14 44.03 77.95
N LEU A 389 -43.70 45.22 78.23
CA LEU A 389 -44.81 45.37 79.17
C LEU A 389 -46.14 44.81 78.63
N MET A 390 -46.44 45.01 77.35
CA MET A 390 -47.70 44.58 76.74
C MET A 390 -47.70 43.08 76.38
N GLY A 391 -46.54 42.50 76.10
CA GLY A 391 -46.41 41.12 75.60
C GLY A 391 -46.95 40.94 74.17
N GLY A 392 -46.87 39.71 73.66
CA GLY A 392 -47.35 39.32 72.33
C GLY A 392 -46.24 38.92 71.36
N GLU A 393 -46.45 37.82 70.65
CA GLU A 393 -45.42 37.21 69.79
C GLU A 393 -45.03 38.09 68.59
N GLU A 394 -46.01 38.68 67.90
CA GLU A 394 -45.76 39.53 66.72
C GLU A 394 -45.05 40.85 67.07
N PRO A 395 -45.50 41.64 68.08
CA PRO A 395 -44.75 42.80 68.56
C PRO A 395 -43.32 42.45 69.01
N MET A 396 -43.14 41.31 69.68
CA MET A 396 -41.82 40.83 70.11
C MET A 396 -40.92 40.45 68.94
N ALA A 397 -41.43 39.73 67.94
CA ALA A 397 -40.67 39.41 66.73
C ALA A 397 -40.25 40.67 65.96
N ARG A 398 -41.15 41.66 65.87
CA ARG A 398 -40.87 42.94 65.23
C ARG A 398 -39.77 43.72 65.94
N ILE A 399 -39.86 43.87 67.26
CA ILE A 399 -38.84 44.61 68.00
C ILE A 399 -37.49 43.88 68.01
N ARG A 400 -37.47 42.54 67.99
CA ARG A 400 -36.22 41.77 67.77
C ARG A 400 -35.57 42.11 66.43
N ARG A 401 -36.33 42.19 65.33
CA ARG A 401 -35.81 42.62 64.02
C ARG A 401 -35.25 44.05 64.08
N LEU A 402 -35.95 44.99 64.71
CA LEU A 402 -35.47 46.37 64.90
C LEU A 402 -34.18 46.44 65.74
N CYS A 403 -34.06 45.62 66.78
CA CYS A 403 -32.84 45.50 67.57
C CYS A 403 -31.69 44.86 66.77
N SER A 404 -31.98 43.88 65.89
CA SER A 404 -30.99 43.33 64.96
C SER A 404 -30.53 44.38 63.93
N LEU A 405 -31.45 45.24 63.47
CA LEU A 405 -31.11 46.35 62.58
C LEU A 405 -30.19 47.37 63.29
N LEU A 406 -30.40 47.66 64.57
CA LEU A 406 -29.48 48.48 65.37
C LEU A 406 -28.07 47.88 65.45
N ASP A 407 -27.97 46.56 65.65
CA ASP A 407 -26.67 45.86 65.65
C ASP A 407 -25.98 46.00 64.29
N GLY A 408 -26.72 45.83 63.19
CA GLY A 408 -26.20 46.00 61.82
C GLY A 408 -25.76 47.43 61.51
N LEU A 409 -26.37 48.43 62.15
CA LEU A 409 -25.97 49.84 62.11
C LEU A 409 -24.82 50.16 63.10
N GLU A 410 -24.20 49.16 63.71
CA GLU A 410 -23.09 49.28 64.69
C GLU A 410 -23.39 50.26 65.83
N THR A 411 -24.67 50.39 66.16
CA THR A 411 -25.13 51.31 67.20
C THR A 411 -25.45 50.48 68.43
N PRO A 412 -24.62 50.54 69.50
CA PRO A 412 -24.76 49.63 70.62
C PRO A 412 -26.17 49.72 71.19
N ALA A 413 -26.88 48.59 71.19
CA ALA A 413 -28.24 48.52 71.68
C ALA A 413 -28.28 48.85 73.19
N ARG A 414 -29.42 49.33 73.69
CA ARG A 414 -29.60 49.49 75.15
C ARG A 414 -30.01 48.14 75.76
N GLN A 415 -29.88 48.02 77.08
CA GLN A 415 -30.26 46.83 77.87
C GLN A 415 -31.66 46.27 77.52
N GLN A 416 -32.59 47.13 77.10
CA GLN A 416 -33.91 46.75 76.62
C GLN A 416 -33.87 45.79 75.41
N CYS A 417 -33.04 46.06 74.41
CA CYS A 417 -32.93 45.20 73.24
C CYS A 417 -32.32 43.85 73.60
N ASP A 418 -31.36 43.82 74.53
CA ASP A 418 -30.80 42.57 75.05
C ASP A 418 -31.87 41.76 75.80
N ALA A 419 -32.68 42.44 76.62
CA ALA A 419 -33.82 41.81 77.30
C ALA A 419 -34.81 41.17 76.31
N VAL A 420 -35.20 41.88 75.24
CA VAL A 420 -36.09 41.30 74.20
C VAL A 420 -35.44 40.10 73.49
N LYS A 421 -34.14 40.18 73.16
CA LYS A 421 -33.41 39.07 72.51
C LYS A 421 -33.41 37.83 73.41
N THR A 422 -33.18 38.02 74.72
CA THR A 422 -33.15 36.93 75.72
C THR A 422 -34.51 36.42 76.17
N ALA A 423 -35.59 37.20 76.04
CA ALA A 423 -36.96 36.81 76.36
C ALA A 423 -37.57 35.81 75.36
N SER A 424 -36.73 34.98 74.74
CA SER A 424 -37.08 33.94 73.78
C SER A 424 -36.99 32.57 74.46
N HIS A 425 -37.84 32.34 75.47
CA HIS A 425 -38.21 31.03 75.97
C HIS A 425 -39.65 31.04 76.45
#